data_AF-A0A517XR87-F1
#
_entry.id   AF-A0A517XR87-F1
#
_cell.length_a   1.000
_cell.length_b   1.000
_cell.length_c   1.000
_cell.angle_alpha   90.00
_cell.angle_beta   90.00
_cell.angle_gamma   90.00
#
_symmetry.space_group_name_H-M   'P 1'
#
loop_
_entity.id
_entity.type
_entity.pdbx_description
1 polymer ?
#
loop_
_entity_poly.entity_id
_entity_poly.type
_entity_poly.pdbx_seq_one_letter_code
_entity_poly.pdbx_strand_id
1 'polypeptide(L)'
;MLRALCVLAATALSAGVGATPLPDVDPILAGTKWVGTLSQRGSFRGGAPAPPAFQAVLTVTRRHGDRFEAELDEVAGPIRVTYVVKGVVTPAPVGQGHAVRFRSVGTTLAQSTVPVLDVPYDGVLRGRSLRGTWKAPGNGGTNVEGDFALEMGR
;
A
#
# COMPACT_ATOMS: atom_id res chain seq x y z
N MET A 1 -52.08 45.41 10.33
CA MET A 1 -50.84 45.15 11.08
C MET A 1 -49.99 44.18 10.28
N LEU A 2 -48.86 44.65 9.77
CA LEU A 2 -47.88 43.90 8.98
C LEU A 2 -47.00 43.06 9.92
N ARG A 3 -46.84 41.76 9.65
CA ARG A 3 -45.72 40.96 10.18
C ARG A 3 -45.19 40.04 9.09
N ALA A 4 -44.13 40.51 8.44
CA ALA A 4 -43.17 39.69 7.72
C ALA A 4 -42.16 39.09 8.71
N LEU A 5 -41.66 37.88 8.43
CA LEU A 5 -40.26 37.43 8.56
C LEU A 5 -40.26 35.91 8.31
N CYS A 6 -39.78 35.44 7.16
CA CYS A 6 -38.39 35.15 6.80
C CYS A 6 -38.10 33.65 6.90
N VAL A 7 -38.23 33.00 5.74
CA VAL A 7 -37.70 31.69 5.41
C VAL A 7 -36.18 31.75 5.48
N LEU A 8 -35.55 30.94 6.33
CA LEU A 8 -34.12 30.64 6.20
C LEU A 8 -33.99 29.20 5.69
N ALA A 9 -33.71 29.08 4.39
CA ALA A 9 -33.28 27.83 3.77
C ALA A 9 -31.80 27.62 4.10
N ALA A 10 -31.49 26.60 4.88
CA ALA A 10 -30.12 26.16 5.12
C ALA A 10 -29.67 25.28 3.93
N THR A 11 -28.98 25.88 2.97
CA THR A 11 -28.22 25.14 1.95
C THR A 11 -26.93 24.63 2.57
N ALA A 12 -26.89 23.33 2.88
CA ALA A 12 -25.66 22.64 3.23
C ALA A 12 -24.74 22.59 2.00
N LEU A 13 -23.68 23.41 2.00
CA LEU A 13 -22.55 23.25 1.09
C LEU A 13 -21.83 21.95 1.44
N SER A 14 -22.08 20.91 0.66
CA SER A 14 -21.24 19.72 0.61
C SER A 14 -19.86 20.16 0.11
N ALA A 15 -18.92 20.36 1.04
CA ALA A 15 -17.52 20.54 0.73
C ALA A 15 -17.01 19.30 -0.01
N GLY A 16 -16.85 19.42 -1.32
CA GLY A 16 -16.08 18.47 -2.10
C GLY A 16 -14.67 18.42 -1.52
N VAL A 17 -14.27 17.26 -1.01
CA VAL A 17 -12.88 16.98 -0.66
C VAL A 17 -12.11 16.95 -1.97
N GLY A 18 -11.63 18.12 -2.41
CA GLY A 18 -10.66 18.24 -3.48
C GLY A 18 -9.36 17.61 -2.99
N ALA A 19 -9.07 16.39 -3.44
CA ALA A 19 -7.76 15.81 -3.29
C ALA A 19 -6.74 16.80 -3.85
N THR A 20 -5.88 17.34 -3.00
CA THR A 20 -4.83 18.28 -3.40
C THR A 20 -3.91 17.55 -4.38
N PRO A 21 -3.57 18.13 -5.55
CA PRO A 21 -2.63 17.50 -6.47
C PRO A 21 -1.29 17.26 -5.74
N LEU A 22 -0.79 16.03 -5.81
CA LEU A 22 0.58 15.73 -5.39
C LEU A 22 1.54 16.52 -6.30
N PRO A 23 2.63 17.10 -5.77
CA PRO A 23 3.58 17.90 -6.56
C PRO A 23 4.24 17.09 -7.70
N ASP A 24 4.76 17.83 -8.68
CA ASP A 24 5.05 17.52 -10.11
C ASP A 24 5.90 16.28 -10.47
N VAL A 25 6.22 15.38 -9.54
CA VAL A 25 6.73 14.05 -9.88
C VAL A 25 6.12 13.04 -8.90
N ASP A 26 4.83 12.73 -9.04
CA ASP A 26 4.24 11.53 -8.44
C ASP A 26 4.90 10.32 -9.10
N PRO A 27 5.76 9.55 -8.42
CA PRO A 27 6.43 8.43 -9.05
C PRO A 27 5.55 7.16 -9.00
N ILE A 28 4.43 7.15 -8.25
CA ILE A 28 3.50 6.02 -8.18
C ILE A 28 2.39 6.23 -9.21
N LEU A 29 2.78 6.19 -10.49
CA LEU A 29 1.85 6.24 -11.62
C LEU A 29 1.46 4.83 -12.06
N ALA A 30 0.27 4.69 -12.64
CA ALA A 30 -0.14 3.44 -13.28
C ALA A 30 0.90 3.04 -14.35
N GLY A 31 1.24 1.75 -14.39
CA GLY A 31 2.28 1.18 -15.25
C GLY A 31 3.69 1.19 -14.65
N THR A 32 3.94 1.91 -13.56
CA THR A 32 5.26 1.91 -12.91
C THR A 32 5.52 0.58 -12.20
N LYS A 33 6.80 0.18 -12.21
CA LYS A 33 7.28 -1.04 -11.55
C LYS A 33 8.33 -0.68 -10.51
N TRP A 34 8.22 -1.29 -9.36
CA TRP A 34 9.11 -1.10 -8.22
C TRP A 34 9.67 -2.45 -7.81
N VAL A 35 10.97 -2.61 -7.93
CA VAL A 35 11.66 -3.89 -7.77
C VAL A 35 12.55 -3.84 -6.54
N GLY A 36 12.56 -4.90 -5.76
CA GLY A 36 13.46 -5.00 -4.62
C GLY A 36 13.17 -6.21 -3.75
N THR A 37 13.26 -6.02 -2.44
CA THR A 37 13.20 -7.13 -1.48
C THR A 37 12.24 -6.85 -0.34
N LEU A 38 11.55 -7.90 0.10
CA LEU A 38 10.82 -7.95 1.37
C LEU A 38 11.58 -8.90 2.31
N SER A 39 12.15 -8.38 3.39
CA SER A 39 12.68 -9.23 4.45
C SER A 39 11.54 -9.79 5.29
N GLN A 40 11.77 -10.91 5.96
CA GLN A 40 10.85 -11.39 6.99
C GLN A 40 11.57 -12.02 8.17
N ARG A 41 10.94 -11.89 9.33
CA ARG A 41 11.31 -12.55 10.59
C ARG A 41 10.04 -12.99 11.31
N GLY A 42 10.18 -14.02 12.15
CA GLY A 42 9.09 -14.55 12.95
C GLY A 42 8.75 -15.99 12.60
N SER A 43 7.51 -16.39 12.86
CA SER A 43 7.08 -17.79 12.76
C SER A 43 5.71 -17.92 12.09
N PHE A 44 5.61 -18.87 11.17
CA PHE A 44 4.33 -19.34 10.64
C PHE A 44 3.71 -20.40 11.55
N ARG A 45 2.38 -20.53 11.47
CA ARG A 45 1.65 -21.61 12.12
C ARG A 45 2.26 -22.96 11.76
N GLY A 46 2.61 -23.78 12.76
CA GLY A 46 3.25 -25.08 12.56
C GLY A 46 4.78 -25.06 12.59
N GLY A 47 5.40 -23.89 12.82
CA GLY A 47 6.85 -23.78 13.07
C GLY A 47 7.74 -23.98 11.84
N ALA A 48 7.16 -24.03 10.64
CA ALA A 48 7.91 -24.12 9.40
C ALA A 48 8.80 -22.86 9.23
N PRO A 49 10.07 -23.03 8.82
CA PRO A 49 10.95 -21.89 8.58
C PRO A 49 10.44 -21.06 7.41
N ALA A 50 10.25 -19.78 7.67
CA ALA A 50 9.99 -18.75 6.67
C ALA A 50 11.27 -18.51 5.83
N PRO A 51 11.21 -18.34 4.50
CA PRO A 51 12.39 -17.87 3.76
C PRO A 51 12.83 -16.51 4.33
N PRO A 52 14.12 -16.18 4.43
CA PRO A 52 14.52 -14.93 5.11
C PRO A 52 14.10 -13.65 4.34
N ALA A 53 13.88 -13.75 3.04
CA ALA A 53 13.42 -12.66 2.20
C ALA A 53 12.71 -13.17 0.92
N PHE A 54 11.88 -12.31 0.35
CA PHE A 54 11.30 -12.44 -0.99
C PHE A 54 11.92 -11.41 -1.93
N GLN A 55 12.17 -11.81 -3.17
CA GLN A 55 12.28 -10.87 -4.28
C GLN A 55 10.89 -10.35 -4.60
N ALA A 56 10.78 -9.05 -4.81
CA ALA A 56 9.48 -8.38 -4.90
C ALA A 56 9.39 -7.41 -6.07
N VAL A 57 8.26 -7.46 -6.77
CA VAL A 57 7.91 -6.50 -7.83
C VAL A 57 6.52 -5.94 -7.56
N LEU A 58 6.44 -4.66 -7.21
CA LEU A 58 5.20 -3.91 -7.10
C LEU A 58 4.91 -3.19 -8.42
N THR A 59 3.86 -3.61 -9.12
CA THR A 59 3.40 -3.00 -10.38
C THR A 59 2.11 -2.23 -10.13
N VAL A 60 2.14 -0.91 -10.30
CA VAL A 60 0.94 -0.07 -10.11
C VAL A 60 0.00 -0.29 -11.29
N THR A 61 -1.22 -0.77 -11.03
CA THR A 61 -2.21 -1.09 -12.07
C THR A 61 -3.20 0.04 -12.27
N ARG A 62 -3.57 0.77 -11.21
CA ARG A 62 -4.51 1.90 -11.26
C ARG A 62 -4.09 3.01 -10.31
N ARG A 63 -4.40 4.25 -10.68
CA ARG A 63 -4.14 5.46 -9.90
C ARG A 63 -5.35 6.40 -9.98
N HIS A 64 -5.84 6.85 -8.83
CA HIS A 64 -6.94 7.81 -8.71
C HIS A 64 -6.66 8.81 -7.59
N GLY A 65 -6.07 9.96 -7.95
CA GLY A 65 -5.64 10.96 -6.97
C GLY A 65 -4.60 10.39 -6.00
N ASP A 66 -4.88 10.43 -4.71
CA ASP A 66 -4.02 9.89 -3.65
C ASP A 66 -4.09 8.36 -3.54
N ARG A 67 -5.09 7.70 -4.13
CA ARG A 67 -5.32 6.25 -4.06
C ARG A 67 -4.69 5.48 -5.21
N PHE A 68 -4.27 4.25 -4.97
CA PHE A 68 -3.77 3.36 -6.01
C PHE A 68 -4.16 1.89 -5.78
N GLU A 69 -4.13 1.13 -6.87
CA GLU A 69 -4.18 -0.34 -6.89
C GLU A 69 -2.90 -0.84 -7.56
N ALA A 70 -2.35 -1.95 -7.07
CA ALA A 70 -1.14 -2.54 -7.60
C ALA A 70 -1.15 -4.07 -7.44
N GLU A 71 -0.30 -4.73 -8.21
CA GLU A 71 0.08 -6.13 -8.00
C GLU A 71 1.45 -6.18 -7.32
N LEU A 72 1.58 -6.97 -6.27
CA LEU A 72 2.83 -7.24 -5.56
C LEU A 72 3.21 -8.70 -5.77
N ASP A 73 4.14 -8.96 -6.69
CA ASP A 73 4.68 -10.29 -6.98
C ASP A 73 5.88 -10.58 -6.07
N GLU A 74 5.78 -11.63 -5.27
CA GLU A 74 6.76 -12.07 -4.29
C GLU A 74 7.26 -13.46 -4.63
N VAL A 75 8.59 -13.64 -4.69
CA VAL A 75 9.23 -14.90 -5.06
C VAL A 75 10.34 -15.26 -4.06
N ALA A 76 10.29 -16.49 -3.54
CA ALA A 76 11.36 -17.08 -2.73
C ALA A 76 11.44 -18.61 -2.98
N GLY A 77 12.43 -19.03 -3.78
CA GLY A 77 12.58 -20.44 -4.16
C GLY A 77 11.33 -20.96 -4.88
N PRO A 78 10.68 -22.05 -4.40
CA PRO A 78 9.47 -22.59 -5.01
C PRO A 78 8.19 -21.81 -4.64
N ILE A 79 8.29 -20.85 -3.71
CA ILE A 79 7.17 -20.03 -3.26
C ILE A 79 7.03 -18.82 -4.19
N ARG A 80 5.82 -18.63 -4.71
CA ARG A 80 5.44 -17.43 -5.45
C ARG A 80 4.04 -17.00 -5.08
N VAL A 81 3.86 -15.71 -4.79
CA VAL A 81 2.54 -15.13 -4.54
C VAL A 81 2.44 -13.80 -5.26
N THR A 82 1.32 -13.55 -5.93
CA THR A 82 1.01 -12.23 -6.49
C THR A 82 -0.20 -11.67 -5.76
N TYR A 83 0.03 -10.71 -4.87
CA TYR A 83 -1.03 -10.02 -4.13
C TYR A 83 -1.62 -8.88 -4.94
N VAL A 84 -2.93 -8.70 -4.84
CA VAL A 84 -3.58 -7.42 -5.18
C VAL A 84 -3.51 -6.54 -3.95
N VAL A 85 -2.92 -5.35 -4.08
CA VAL A 85 -2.82 -4.37 -3.00
C VAL A 85 -3.56 -3.09 -3.34
N LYS A 86 -4.11 -2.45 -2.32
CA LYS A 86 -4.72 -1.12 -2.41
C LYS A 86 -4.09 -0.19 -1.40
N GLY A 87 -3.81 1.03 -1.82
CA GLY A 87 -3.09 1.97 -0.98
C GLY A 87 -3.40 3.44 -1.23
N VAL A 88 -2.77 4.26 -0.41
CA VAL A 88 -2.85 5.71 -0.42
C VAL A 88 -1.45 6.29 -0.31
N VAL A 89 -1.22 7.38 -1.04
CA VAL A 89 -0.01 8.20 -1.00
C VAL A 89 -0.39 9.55 -0.43
N THR A 90 0.16 9.91 0.73
CA THR A 90 -0.05 11.23 1.32
C THR A 90 1.27 11.99 1.43
N PRO A 91 1.26 13.33 1.36
CA PRO A 91 2.43 14.12 1.68
C PRO A 91 2.96 13.77 3.07
N ALA A 92 4.27 13.57 3.20
CA ALA A 92 4.90 13.52 4.52
C ALA A 92 5.13 14.97 5.02
N PRO A 93 5.43 15.18 6.31
CA PRO A 93 5.90 16.48 6.79
C PRO A 93 7.05 17.02 5.92
N VAL A 94 7.14 18.34 5.79
CA VAL A 94 8.07 19.04 4.87
C VAL A 94 9.46 18.41 4.89
N GLY A 95 9.95 18.00 3.71
CA GLY A 95 11.29 17.42 3.52
C GLY A 95 11.41 15.90 3.73
N GLN A 96 10.33 15.18 4.07
CA GLN A 96 10.40 13.75 4.38
C GLN A 96 10.01 12.79 3.24
N GLY A 97 9.56 13.31 2.09
CA GLY A 97 9.05 12.52 0.96
C GLY A 97 7.53 12.36 0.99
N HIS A 98 7.02 11.20 0.59
CA HIS A 98 5.60 10.85 0.68
C HIS A 98 5.40 9.61 1.55
N ALA A 99 4.39 9.61 2.40
CA ALA A 99 3.97 8.41 3.11
C ALA A 99 3.14 7.54 2.16
N VAL A 100 3.46 6.24 2.10
CA VAL A 100 2.78 5.27 1.25
C VAL A 100 2.27 4.17 2.16
N ARG A 101 0.95 4.00 2.22
CA ARG A 101 0.31 2.97 3.02
C ARG A 101 -0.54 2.10 2.13
N PHE A 102 -0.37 0.79 2.20
CA PHE A 102 -1.16 -0.14 1.41
C PHE A 102 -1.43 -1.43 2.16
N ARG A 103 -2.40 -2.19 1.64
CA ARG A 103 -2.83 -3.46 2.22
C ARG A 103 -3.09 -4.48 1.12
N SER A 104 -2.69 -5.73 1.36
CA SER A 104 -3.09 -6.85 0.52
C SER A 104 -4.59 -7.14 0.69
N VAL A 105 -5.35 -7.07 -0.39
CA VAL A 105 -6.82 -7.26 -0.40
C VAL A 105 -7.25 -8.51 -1.17
N GLY A 106 -6.33 -9.17 -1.86
CA GLY A 106 -6.58 -10.38 -2.62
C GLY A 106 -5.30 -10.95 -3.23
N THR A 107 -5.45 -11.99 -4.02
CA THR A 107 -4.34 -12.72 -4.64
C THR A 107 -4.75 -13.19 -6.04
N THR A 108 -3.89 -12.98 -7.04
CA THR A 108 -4.08 -13.47 -8.41
C THR A 108 -3.30 -14.76 -8.69
N LEU A 109 -2.25 -15.02 -7.92
CA LEU A 109 -1.43 -16.23 -8.00
C LEU A 109 -0.93 -16.65 -6.61
N ALA A 110 -1.03 -17.93 -6.27
CA ALA A 110 -0.37 -18.52 -5.13
C ALA A 110 0.18 -19.91 -5.52
N GLN A 111 1.49 -20.09 -5.37
CA GLN A 111 2.19 -21.33 -5.68
C GLN A 111 3.00 -21.78 -4.46
N SER A 112 2.84 -23.04 -4.08
CA SER A 112 3.55 -23.68 -2.96
C SER A 112 3.37 -22.99 -1.61
N THR A 113 2.27 -22.26 -1.41
CA THR A 113 1.97 -21.54 -0.16
C THR A 113 0.48 -21.17 -0.05
N VAL A 114 0.05 -20.77 1.14
CA VAL A 114 -1.26 -20.15 1.39
C VAL A 114 -1.06 -18.64 1.55
N PRO A 115 -1.76 -17.80 0.77
CA PRO A 115 -1.59 -16.36 0.86
C PRO A 115 -2.09 -15.81 2.20
N VAL A 116 -1.38 -14.84 2.74
CA VAL A 116 -1.80 -14.08 3.93
C VAL A 116 -2.39 -12.76 3.45
N LEU A 117 -3.69 -12.58 3.64
CA LEU A 117 -4.38 -11.33 3.27
C LEU A 117 -4.40 -10.35 4.43
N ASP A 118 -4.88 -9.13 4.16
CA ASP A 118 -4.97 -8.04 5.12
C ASP A 118 -3.65 -7.61 5.77
N VAL A 119 -2.51 -7.91 5.12
CA VAL A 119 -1.19 -7.45 5.55
C VAL A 119 -1.06 -5.95 5.28
N PRO A 120 -0.91 -5.10 6.33
CA PRO A 120 -0.56 -3.70 6.16
C PRO A 120 0.93 -3.53 5.82
N TYR A 121 1.18 -2.57 4.94
CA TYR A 121 2.49 -2.09 4.55
C TYR A 121 2.53 -0.58 4.76
N ASP A 122 3.51 -0.11 5.51
CA ASP A 122 3.74 1.30 5.81
C ASP A 122 5.14 1.69 5.37
N GLY A 123 5.24 2.64 4.43
CA GLY A 123 6.52 3.07 3.90
C GLY A 123 6.60 4.55 3.58
N VAL A 124 7.81 4.94 3.20
CA VAL A 124 8.18 6.28 2.79
C VAL A 124 8.80 6.20 1.40
N LEU A 125 8.27 7.04 0.53
CA LEU A 125 8.72 7.23 -0.83
C LEU A 125 9.60 8.48 -0.92
N ARG A 126 10.83 8.30 -1.39
CA ARG A 126 11.81 9.37 -1.61
C ARG A 126 12.45 9.20 -2.99
N GLY A 127 12.10 10.08 -3.93
CA GLY A 127 12.56 9.97 -5.31
C GLY A 127 12.13 8.64 -5.92
N ARG A 128 13.11 7.78 -6.23
CA ARG A 128 12.90 6.45 -6.82
C ARG A 128 12.94 5.30 -5.81
N SER A 129 13.03 5.61 -4.51
CA SER A 129 13.14 4.63 -3.44
C SER A 129 11.87 4.59 -2.60
N LEU A 130 11.32 3.40 -2.41
CA LEU A 130 10.16 3.13 -1.55
C LEU A 130 10.58 2.12 -0.47
N ARG A 131 10.63 2.55 0.79
CA ARG A 131 11.12 1.75 1.92
C ARG A 131 10.15 1.77 3.08
N GLY A 132 10.04 0.67 3.82
CA GLY A 132 9.09 0.61 4.91
C GLY A 132 9.07 -0.72 5.63
N THR A 133 7.99 -0.94 6.37
CA THR A 133 7.78 -2.12 7.20
C THR A 133 6.42 -2.74 6.92
N TRP A 134 6.28 -4.01 7.24
CA TRP A 134 5.02 -4.73 7.17
C TRP A 134 4.90 -5.73 8.32
N LYS A 135 3.67 -6.11 8.64
CA LYS A 135 3.40 -7.10 9.68
C LYS A 135 2.14 -7.88 9.36
N ALA A 136 2.27 -9.20 9.28
CA ALA A 136 1.13 -10.08 9.07
C ALA A 136 0.10 -9.88 10.21
N PRO A 137 -1.21 -9.93 9.90
CA PRO A 137 -2.22 -9.89 10.94
C PRO A 137 -2.04 -11.12 11.85
N GLY A 138 -1.86 -10.89 13.16
CA GLY A 138 -1.51 -11.92 14.15
C GLY A 138 -2.58 -13.00 14.40
N ASN A 139 -3.55 -13.14 13.50
CA ASN A 139 -4.65 -14.08 13.62
C ASN A 139 -4.18 -15.48 13.18
N GLY A 140 -4.42 -16.50 14.00
CA GLY A 140 -4.17 -17.89 13.62
C GLY A 140 -2.74 -18.39 13.86
N GLY A 141 -1.95 -17.74 14.73
CA GLY A 141 -0.63 -18.23 15.16
C GLY A 141 0.51 -17.90 14.20
N THR A 142 0.27 -17.06 13.19
CA THR A 142 1.30 -16.46 12.34
C THR A 142 1.72 -15.13 12.97
N ASN A 143 2.99 -14.99 13.30
CA ASN A 143 3.58 -13.73 13.77
C ASN A 143 4.82 -13.48 12.93
N VAL A 144 4.61 -12.83 11.78
CA VAL A 144 5.65 -12.55 10.80
C VAL A 144 5.61 -11.07 10.48
N GLU A 145 6.78 -10.44 10.45
CA GLU A 145 6.96 -9.03 10.14
C GLU A 145 8.28 -8.84 9.42
N GLY A 146 8.46 -7.68 8.80
CA GLY A 146 9.71 -7.38 8.11
C GLY A 146 9.75 -5.99 7.54
N ASP A 147 10.80 -5.78 6.77
CA ASP A 147 11.11 -4.53 6.09
C ASP A 147 10.99 -4.74 4.58
N PHE A 148 10.68 -3.69 3.84
CA PHE A 148 10.77 -3.69 2.39
C PHE A 148 11.64 -2.55 1.89
N ALA A 149 12.34 -2.81 0.80
CA ALA A 149 13.12 -1.83 0.07
C ALA A 149 12.94 -2.07 -1.42
N LEU A 150 12.23 -1.16 -2.08
CA LEU A 150 11.91 -1.22 -3.50
C LEU A 150 12.49 0.01 -4.19
N GLU A 151 12.99 -0.17 -5.41
CA GLU A 151 13.47 0.90 -6.26
C GLU A 151 12.68 0.89 -7.57
N MET A 152 12.33 2.06 -8.08
CA MET A 152 11.62 2.17 -9.35
C MET A 152 12.48 1.62 -10.49
N GLY A 153 11.98 0.59 -11.16
CA GLY A 153 12.61 -0.04 -12.32
C GLY A 153 12.91 0.99 -13.41
N ARG A 154 13.99 0.78 -14.15
CA ARG A 154 14.32 1.58 -15.33
C ARG A 154 13.45 1.19 -16.51
#